data_AF-A0A821YS30-F1
#
_entry.id   AF-A0A821YS30-F1
#
_cell.length_a   1.000
_cell.length_b   1.000
_cell.length_c   1.000
_cell.angle_alpha   90.00
_cell.angle_beta   90.00
_cell.angle_gamma   90.00
#
_symmetry.space_group_name_H-M   'P 1'
#
loop_
_entity.id
_entity.type
_entity.pdbx_description
1 polymer ?
#
loop_
_entity_poly.entity_id
_entity_poly.type
_entity_poly.pdbx_seq_one_letter_code
_entity_poly.pdbx_strand_id
1 'polypeptide(L)'
;MLSFVRTFRQAQRSTGPKSQMGEFRVLQLTQSKGSRSGPMKKRAKPKFKEVPPPRYLRMSTDQDWTNVWPTATTFKQSVVPLPITQGYVSSDKENKGLPVEKYANAELMKIPNFFHLTPNHIKKHCAAIKKYCTPWPEELNSDEACEYYLPIQITTYDYLNSTPSIRDSRARVVKFNFKLTQLEFDEHARDKFIRLAGQRYNADTDELTLVAD
;
A
#
# COMPACT_ATOMS: atom_id res chain seq x y z
N MET A 1 -7.95 -4.52 46.61
CA MET A 1 -6.81 -3.71 47.13
C MET A 1 -6.21 -2.97 45.94
N LEU A 2 -6.10 -1.66 45.84
CA LEU A 2 -6.35 -0.53 46.74
C LEU A 2 -6.72 0.66 45.85
N SER A 3 -7.79 1.35 46.23
CA SER A 3 -8.36 2.52 45.58
C SER A 3 -7.46 3.74 45.79
N PHE A 4 -7.17 4.49 44.73
CA PHE A 4 -6.42 5.75 44.83
C PHE A 4 -7.35 6.87 45.30
N VAL A 5 -7.28 7.15 46.60
CA VAL A 5 -7.89 8.29 47.28
C VAL A 5 -7.14 9.56 46.90
N ARG A 6 -7.80 10.52 46.23
CA ARG A 6 -7.29 11.89 46.10
C ARG A 6 -7.63 12.67 47.35
N THR A 7 -6.63 12.88 48.19
CA THR A 7 -6.64 13.74 49.37
C THR A 7 -6.79 15.21 48.96
N PHE A 8 -7.89 15.83 49.40
CA PHE A 8 -8.07 17.28 49.36
C PHE A 8 -7.16 17.93 50.40
N ARG A 9 -6.22 18.78 49.98
CA ARG A 9 -5.49 19.68 50.89
C ARG A 9 -6.41 20.82 51.31
N GLN A 10 -6.70 20.93 52.61
CA GLN A 10 -7.32 22.10 53.21
C GLN A 10 -6.39 23.30 53.09
N ALA A 11 -6.84 24.36 52.43
CA ALA A 11 -6.17 25.65 52.43
C ALA A 11 -6.35 26.32 53.81
N GLN A 12 -5.25 26.76 54.42
CA GLN A 12 -5.24 27.50 55.67
C GLN A 12 -5.98 28.83 55.51
N ARG A 13 -6.88 29.13 56.47
CA ARG A 13 -7.56 30.43 56.58
C ARG A 13 -6.59 31.45 57.18
N SER A 14 -6.13 32.41 56.37
CA SER A 14 -5.47 33.61 56.88
C SER A 14 -6.52 34.63 57.35
N THR A 15 -6.47 35.01 58.61
CA THR A 15 -7.27 36.10 59.19
C THR A 15 -6.56 37.45 59.01
N GLY A 16 -7.08 38.28 58.09
CA GLY A 16 -6.74 39.70 57.91
C GLY A 16 -7.96 40.61 58.17
N PRO A 17 -7.78 41.92 58.37
CA PRO A 17 -8.47 42.69 59.42
C PRO A 17 -9.94 43.07 59.12
N LYS A 18 -10.69 43.26 60.21
CA LYS A 18 -12.10 43.69 60.26
C LYS A 18 -12.22 45.21 60.06
N SER A 19 -13.00 45.65 59.06
CA SER A 19 -13.50 47.02 58.82
C SER A 19 -14.29 46.94 57.50
N GLN A 20 -15.56 47.29 57.29
CA GLN A 20 -16.60 48.07 57.96
C GLN A 20 -17.95 47.35 57.73
N MET A 21 -18.98 47.70 58.51
CA MET A 21 -20.37 47.27 58.27
C MET A 21 -20.76 47.45 56.80
N GLY A 22 -21.03 46.33 56.13
CA GLY A 22 -21.43 46.28 54.73
C GLY A 22 -21.90 44.88 54.39
N GLU A 23 -23.12 44.78 53.89
CA GLU A 23 -23.90 43.57 53.69
C GLU A 23 -23.16 42.42 53.00
N PHE A 24 -23.48 41.19 53.41
CA PHE A 24 -23.02 39.95 52.79
C PHE A 24 -23.42 39.91 51.31
N ARG A 25 -22.46 40.08 50.39
CA ARG A 25 -22.72 39.97 48.95
C ARG A 25 -22.67 38.51 48.51
N VAL A 26 -23.83 37.96 48.15
CA VAL A 26 -23.96 36.62 47.56
C VAL A 26 -23.25 36.56 46.22
N LEU A 27 -22.28 35.63 46.08
CA LEU A 27 -21.58 35.36 44.82
C LEU A 27 -22.54 34.69 43.82
N GLN A 28 -23.00 35.46 42.82
CA GLN A 28 -23.79 34.91 41.70
C GLN A 28 -22.87 34.25 40.67
N LEU A 29 -22.84 32.92 40.66
CA LEU A 29 -22.03 32.10 39.73
C LEU A 29 -22.51 32.16 38.27
N THR A 30 -23.75 32.60 38.04
CA THR A 30 -24.33 32.82 36.72
C THR A 30 -25.01 34.17 36.71
N GLN A 31 -24.58 35.06 35.80
CA GLN A 31 -25.27 36.33 35.59
C GLN A 31 -26.71 36.02 35.18
N SER A 32 -27.68 36.48 35.98
CA SER A 32 -29.08 36.48 35.56
C SER A 32 -29.17 37.29 34.27
N LYS A 33 -30.01 36.84 33.33
CA LYS A 33 -30.18 37.43 32.00
C LYS A 33 -30.76 38.85 32.10
N GLY A 34 -29.94 39.81 32.51
CA GLY A 34 -30.15 41.22 32.25
C GLY A 34 -30.08 41.43 30.74
N SER A 35 -31.08 42.12 30.21
CA SER A 35 -31.30 42.37 28.79
C SER A 35 -30.04 42.88 28.08
N ARG A 36 -29.26 41.95 27.49
CA ARG A 36 -28.41 42.28 26.34
C ARG A 36 -29.30 42.28 25.10
N SER A 37 -30.16 43.29 25.00
CA SER A 37 -30.89 43.66 23.78
C SER A 37 -29.97 44.38 22.79
N GLY A 38 -28.71 43.95 22.70
CA GLY A 38 -27.82 44.33 21.60
C GLY A 38 -27.97 43.27 20.50
N PRO A 39 -28.07 43.65 19.21
CA PRO A 39 -28.15 42.68 18.14
C PRO A 39 -26.93 41.76 18.22
N MET A 40 -27.18 40.48 18.49
CA MET A 40 -26.15 39.45 18.44
C MET A 40 -25.55 39.54 17.04
N LYS A 41 -24.29 40.02 16.91
CA LYS A 41 -23.61 40.11 15.61
C LYS A 41 -23.69 38.72 14.98
N LYS A 42 -24.54 38.58 13.96
CA LYS A 42 -24.71 37.31 13.25
C LYS A 42 -23.31 36.91 12.80
N ARG A 43 -22.79 35.78 13.31
CA ARG A 43 -21.52 35.21 12.84
C ARG A 43 -21.63 35.16 11.31
N ALA A 44 -20.74 35.88 10.63
CA ALA A 44 -20.74 35.92 9.18
C ALA A 44 -20.73 34.47 8.69
N LYS A 45 -21.70 34.11 7.85
CA LYS A 45 -21.76 32.77 7.26
C LYS A 45 -20.41 32.54 6.57
N PRO A 46 -19.74 31.39 6.80
CA PRO A 46 -18.50 31.10 6.11
C PRO A 46 -18.76 31.21 4.61
N LYS A 47 -18.02 32.08 3.92
CA LYS A 47 -18.12 32.22 2.46
C LYS A 47 -17.71 30.88 1.85
N PHE A 48 -18.63 30.19 1.20
CA PHE A 48 -18.29 29.00 0.41
C PHE A 48 -17.31 29.41 -0.68
N LYS A 49 -16.16 28.75 -0.76
CA LYS A 49 -15.23 28.94 -1.88
C LYS A 49 -15.82 28.20 -3.09
N GLU A 50 -15.93 28.89 -4.22
CA GLU A 50 -16.33 28.28 -5.47
C GLU A 50 -15.32 27.20 -5.86
N VAL A 51 -15.82 26.03 -6.24
CA VAL A 51 -14.98 24.91 -6.68
C VAL A 51 -14.59 25.17 -8.13
N PRO A 52 -13.28 25.19 -8.47
CA PRO A 52 -12.85 25.38 -9.84
C PRO A 52 -13.33 24.21 -10.72
N PRO A 53 -13.49 24.44 -12.05
CA PRO A 53 -13.86 23.37 -12.97
C PRO A 53 -12.81 22.24 -12.96
N PRO A 54 -13.23 21.01 -13.27
CA PRO A 54 -12.33 19.86 -13.28
C PRO A 54 -11.20 20.02 -14.32
N ARG A 55 -10.02 19.49 -14.00
CA ARG A 55 -8.80 19.64 -14.80
C ARG A 55 -8.96 19.10 -16.22
N TYR A 56 -9.70 18.00 -16.39
CA TYR A 56 -9.83 17.34 -17.69
C TYR A 56 -10.45 18.25 -18.78
N LEU A 57 -11.25 19.27 -18.41
CA LEU A 57 -11.80 20.24 -19.36
C LEU A 57 -10.75 21.17 -19.97
N ARG A 58 -9.58 21.29 -19.33
CA ARG A 58 -8.46 22.12 -19.79
C ARG A 58 -7.36 21.31 -20.48
N MET A 59 -7.50 19.98 -20.53
CA MET A 59 -6.48 19.11 -21.11
C MET A 59 -6.62 19.08 -22.64
N SER A 60 -5.50 19.13 -23.35
CA SER A 60 -5.51 18.90 -24.80
C SER A 60 -5.61 17.40 -25.09
N THR A 61 -6.22 17.05 -26.23
CA THR A 61 -6.37 15.66 -26.65
C THR A 61 -5.03 14.99 -26.94
N ASP A 62 -4.06 15.74 -27.47
CA ASP A 62 -2.72 15.25 -27.83
C ASP A 62 -1.72 15.30 -26.66
N GLN A 63 -2.19 15.61 -25.44
CA GLN A 63 -1.32 15.68 -24.27
C GLN A 63 -0.70 14.32 -23.94
N ASP A 64 0.56 14.33 -23.53
CA ASP A 64 1.24 13.15 -23.01
C ASP A 64 0.62 12.68 -21.68
N TRP A 65 -0.11 11.56 -21.76
CA TRP A 65 -0.79 10.95 -20.62
C TRP A 65 0.19 10.55 -19.51
N THR A 66 1.45 10.23 -19.83
CA THR A 66 2.43 9.79 -18.82
C THR A 66 2.74 10.86 -17.79
N ASN A 67 2.60 12.14 -18.16
CA ASN A 67 2.79 13.27 -17.25
C ASN A 67 1.52 13.57 -16.43
N VAL A 68 0.35 13.18 -16.93
CA VAL A 68 -0.94 13.36 -16.26
C VAL A 68 -1.08 12.36 -15.11
N TRP A 69 -0.68 11.11 -15.35
CA TRP A 69 -0.84 10.00 -14.41
C TRP A 69 0.48 9.21 -14.24
N PRO A 70 1.45 9.74 -13.47
CA PRO A 70 2.80 9.16 -13.41
C PRO A 70 2.91 7.91 -12.55
N THR A 71 2.09 7.78 -11.49
CA THR A 71 2.22 6.72 -10.49
C THR A 71 0.88 6.09 -10.14
N ALA A 72 0.91 4.95 -9.46
CA ALA A 72 -0.27 4.29 -8.91
C ALA A 72 -1.00 5.26 -7.95
N THR A 73 -2.20 5.68 -8.34
CA THR A 73 -3.05 6.53 -7.51
C THR A 73 -4.51 6.10 -7.65
N THR A 74 -5.31 6.41 -6.63
CA THR A 74 -6.76 6.17 -6.67
C THR A 74 -7.42 6.94 -7.80
N PHE A 75 -8.58 6.47 -8.26
CA PHE A 75 -9.29 7.11 -9.36
C PHE A 75 -9.67 8.56 -9.02
N LYS A 76 -9.23 9.51 -9.86
CA LYS A 76 -9.48 10.95 -9.72
C LYS A 76 -10.39 11.41 -10.84
N GLN A 77 -11.68 11.54 -10.52
CA GLN A 77 -12.74 11.97 -11.45
C GLN A 77 -12.45 13.30 -12.16
N SER A 78 -11.69 14.21 -11.53
CA SER A 78 -11.38 15.54 -12.06
C SER A 78 -10.25 15.55 -13.09
N VAL A 79 -9.44 14.49 -13.15
CA VAL A 79 -8.25 14.39 -14.02
C VAL A 79 -8.53 13.51 -15.23
N VAL A 80 -9.28 12.43 -15.06
CA VAL A 80 -9.54 11.48 -16.16
C VAL A 80 -10.54 12.08 -17.16
N PRO A 81 -10.17 12.31 -18.43
CA PRO A 81 -11.05 12.93 -19.44
C PRO A 81 -12.09 11.98 -20.03
N LEU A 82 -12.15 10.73 -19.57
CA LEU A 82 -13.05 9.71 -20.10
C LEU A 82 -14.43 9.77 -19.41
N PRO A 83 -15.54 9.59 -20.16
CA PRO A 83 -16.88 9.46 -19.60
C PRO A 83 -17.11 8.01 -19.13
N ILE A 84 -16.53 7.65 -17.99
CA ILE A 84 -16.65 6.31 -17.40
C ILE A 84 -17.87 6.28 -16.47
N THR A 85 -18.65 5.21 -16.56
CA THR A 85 -19.79 4.92 -15.68
C THR A 85 -19.63 3.52 -15.09
N GLN A 86 -20.03 3.33 -13.84
CA GLN A 86 -19.97 2.02 -13.19
C GLN A 86 -21.02 1.94 -12.09
N GLY A 87 -21.69 0.80 -11.98
CA GLY A 87 -22.68 0.54 -10.94
C GLY A 87 -23.79 -0.36 -11.46
N TYR A 88 -24.46 -1.02 -10.53
CA TYR A 88 -25.66 -1.78 -10.85
C TYR A 88 -26.85 -0.83 -11.07
N VAL A 89 -27.72 -1.16 -12.01
CA VAL A 89 -28.96 -0.42 -12.28
C VAL A 89 -30.10 -1.40 -12.08
N SER A 90 -30.98 -1.15 -11.10
CA SER A 90 -32.02 -2.12 -10.71
C SER A 90 -33.25 -2.04 -11.61
N SER A 91 -33.48 -0.91 -12.25
CA SER A 91 -34.65 -0.67 -13.11
C SER A 91 -34.41 0.50 -14.05
N ASP A 92 -35.05 0.51 -15.21
CA ASP A 92 -34.96 1.61 -16.18
C ASP A 92 -35.46 2.97 -15.63
N LYS A 93 -36.27 2.93 -14.56
CA LYS A 93 -36.73 4.13 -13.83
C LYS A 93 -35.64 4.76 -12.98
N GLU A 94 -34.66 3.97 -12.53
CA GLU A 94 -33.52 4.42 -11.73
C GLU A 94 -32.45 4.97 -12.67
N ASN A 95 -32.04 6.22 -12.48
CA ASN A 95 -31.02 6.90 -13.31
C ASN A 95 -31.23 6.77 -14.84
N LYS A 96 -32.48 6.69 -15.31
CA LYS A 96 -32.83 6.49 -16.73
C LYS A 96 -32.21 5.22 -17.35
N GLY A 97 -31.96 4.18 -16.54
CA GLY A 97 -31.31 2.95 -17.01
C GLY A 97 -29.78 3.06 -17.13
N LEU A 98 -29.18 4.21 -16.77
CA LEU A 98 -27.73 4.44 -16.89
C LEU A 98 -27.00 4.18 -15.57
N PRO A 99 -25.83 3.52 -15.61
CA PRO A 99 -24.98 3.38 -14.43
C PRO A 99 -24.50 4.74 -13.92
N VAL A 100 -24.16 4.79 -12.63
CA VAL A 100 -23.69 6.02 -11.98
C VAL A 100 -22.42 6.53 -12.67
N GLU A 101 -22.39 7.84 -12.94
CA GLU A 101 -21.27 8.54 -13.55
C GLU A 101 -20.01 8.48 -12.69
N LYS A 102 -18.87 8.94 -13.22
CA LYS A 102 -17.59 8.95 -12.49
C LYS A 102 -17.54 9.86 -11.26
N TYR A 103 -18.49 10.78 -11.11
CA TYR A 103 -18.49 11.74 -10.01
C TYR A 103 -19.00 11.13 -8.71
N ALA A 104 -18.16 11.16 -7.67
CA ALA A 104 -18.42 10.60 -6.35
C ALA A 104 -18.75 9.09 -6.37
N ASN A 105 -18.31 8.37 -7.39
CA ASN A 105 -18.57 6.93 -7.53
C ASN A 105 -17.55 6.10 -6.76
N ALA A 106 -18.01 5.48 -5.68
CA ALA A 106 -17.18 4.66 -4.80
C ALA A 106 -16.70 3.38 -5.49
N GLU A 107 -17.45 2.81 -6.44
CA GLU A 107 -17.04 1.58 -7.13
C GLU A 107 -15.79 1.82 -7.98
N LEU A 108 -15.71 2.96 -8.66
CA LEU A 108 -14.51 3.35 -9.42
C LEU A 108 -13.30 3.63 -8.51
N MET A 109 -13.52 4.01 -7.25
CA MET A 109 -12.43 4.23 -6.29
C MET A 109 -11.84 2.92 -5.74
N LYS A 110 -12.64 1.83 -5.69
CA LYS A 110 -12.19 0.52 -5.21
C LYS A 110 -11.29 -0.20 -6.21
N ILE A 111 -11.45 0.05 -7.51
CA ILE A 111 -10.69 -0.65 -8.55
C ILE A 111 -9.21 -0.23 -8.49
N PRO A 112 -8.26 -1.19 -8.43
CA PRO A 112 -6.85 -0.90 -8.68
C PRO A 112 -6.67 -0.58 -10.17
N ASN A 113 -6.64 0.71 -10.51
CA ASN A 113 -6.54 1.15 -11.90
C ASN A 113 -5.11 1.04 -12.46
N PHE A 114 -5.02 0.91 -13.78
CA PHE A 114 -3.77 0.78 -14.52
C PHE A 114 -3.48 2.01 -15.40
N PHE A 115 -4.03 3.18 -15.07
CA PHE A 115 -3.82 4.40 -15.87
C PHE A 115 -2.36 4.88 -15.90
N HIS A 116 -1.54 4.46 -14.93
CA HIS A 116 -0.08 4.69 -14.91
C HIS A 116 0.69 3.62 -15.70
N LEU A 117 0.07 2.52 -16.14
CA LEU A 117 0.73 1.41 -16.85
C LEU A 117 0.20 1.27 -18.28
N THR A 118 0.01 2.40 -18.96
CA THR A 118 -0.35 2.41 -20.39
C THR A 118 0.82 1.93 -21.25
N PRO A 119 0.59 1.38 -22.47
CA PRO A 119 1.67 0.89 -23.33
C PRO A 119 2.76 1.93 -23.63
N ASN A 120 2.37 3.20 -23.81
CA ASN A 120 3.33 4.29 -24.01
C ASN A 120 4.20 4.55 -22.77
N HIS A 121 3.63 4.39 -21.57
CA HIS A 121 4.34 4.50 -20.30
C HIS A 121 5.37 3.37 -20.15
N ILE A 122 4.98 2.14 -20.45
CA ILE A 122 5.85 0.96 -20.39
C ILE A 122 7.04 1.13 -21.34
N LYS A 123 6.81 1.57 -22.58
CA LYS A 123 7.90 1.81 -23.55
C LYS A 123 8.92 2.82 -23.04
N LYS A 124 8.47 3.95 -22.46
CA LYS A 124 9.36 4.95 -21.86
C LYS A 124 10.13 4.39 -20.66
N HIS A 125 9.46 3.62 -19.80
CA HIS A 125 10.06 2.99 -18.63
C HIS A 125 11.12 1.96 -19.03
N CYS A 126 10.79 1.04 -19.93
CA CYS A 126 11.74 0.04 -20.43
C CYS A 126 12.95 0.70 -21.10
N ALA A 127 12.75 1.78 -21.88
CA ALA A 127 13.86 2.53 -22.47
C ALA A 127 14.81 3.12 -21.41
N ALA A 128 14.26 3.66 -20.31
CA ALA A 128 15.04 4.20 -19.21
C ALA A 128 15.73 3.11 -18.35
N ILE A 129 15.08 1.95 -18.19
CA ILE A 129 15.60 0.81 -17.41
C ILE A 129 16.67 0.04 -18.19
N LYS A 130 16.61 0.02 -19.52
CA LYS A 130 17.52 -0.74 -20.39
C LYS A 130 19.01 -0.47 -20.12
N LYS A 131 19.37 0.73 -19.66
CA LYS A 131 20.75 1.08 -19.29
C LYS A 131 21.31 0.30 -18.09
N TYR A 132 20.45 -0.33 -17.30
CA TYR A 132 20.83 -1.16 -16.15
C TYR A 132 20.86 -2.66 -16.48
N CYS A 133 20.37 -3.07 -17.64
CA CYS A 133 20.33 -4.46 -18.05
C CYS A 133 21.67 -4.87 -18.70
N THR A 134 22.15 -6.07 -18.40
CA THR A 134 23.27 -6.71 -19.08
C THR A 134 22.75 -7.67 -20.16
N PRO A 135 23.43 -7.80 -21.30
CA PRO A 135 23.07 -8.82 -22.30
C PRO A 135 23.28 -10.23 -21.72
N TRP A 136 22.44 -11.17 -22.15
CA TRP A 136 22.61 -12.59 -21.84
C TRP A 136 23.79 -13.17 -22.66
N PRO A 137 24.63 -14.05 -22.09
CA PRO A 137 25.74 -14.67 -22.82
C PRO A 137 25.27 -15.56 -23.97
N GLU A 138 25.83 -15.37 -25.17
CA GLU A 138 25.43 -16.09 -26.40
C GLU A 138 25.77 -17.59 -26.36
N GLU A 139 26.76 -17.98 -25.56
CA GLU A 139 27.17 -19.38 -25.40
C GLU A 139 26.10 -20.22 -24.66
N LEU A 140 25.24 -19.58 -23.86
CA LEU A 140 24.20 -20.22 -23.03
C LEU A 140 22.80 -20.07 -23.63
N ASN A 141 22.69 -20.15 -24.97
CA ASN A 141 21.40 -20.05 -25.67
C ASN A 141 20.59 -21.35 -25.68
N SER A 142 21.22 -22.50 -25.37
CA SER A 142 20.57 -23.81 -25.28
C SER A 142 20.60 -24.33 -23.85
N ASP A 143 19.52 -24.98 -23.43
CA ASP A 143 19.44 -25.60 -22.11
C ASP A 143 20.52 -26.69 -21.91
N GLU A 144 20.89 -27.42 -22.98
CA GLU A 144 21.97 -28.41 -22.94
C GLU A 144 23.34 -27.78 -22.65
N ALA A 145 23.60 -26.58 -23.20
CA ALA A 145 24.83 -25.83 -22.93
C ALA A 145 24.85 -25.31 -21.49
N CYS A 146 23.70 -24.83 -20.99
CA CYS A 146 23.55 -24.45 -19.59
C CYS A 146 23.84 -25.62 -18.66
N GLU A 147 23.30 -26.81 -18.92
CA GLU A 147 23.58 -27.98 -18.09
C GLU A 147 25.06 -28.37 -18.14
N TYR A 148 25.71 -28.33 -19.30
CA TYR A 148 27.11 -28.70 -19.44
C TYR A 148 28.07 -27.76 -18.68
N TYR A 149 27.91 -26.44 -18.85
CA TYR A 149 28.80 -25.45 -18.22
C TYR A 149 28.40 -25.11 -16.78
N LEU A 150 27.11 -25.18 -16.45
CA LEU A 150 26.53 -24.79 -15.16
C LEU A 150 25.71 -25.97 -14.56
N PRO A 151 26.39 -27.01 -14.06
CA PRO A 151 25.74 -28.25 -13.60
C PRO A 151 24.90 -28.10 -12.32
N ILE A 152 25.13 -27.04 -11.54
CA ILE A 152 24.49 -26.83 -10.24
C ILE A 152 23.43 -25.75 -10.36
N GLN A 153 22.18 -26.09 -10.02
CA GLN A 153 21.06 -25.18 -9.93
C GLN A 153 20.77 -24.83 -8.47
N ILE A 154 20.76 -23.53 -8.17
CA ILE A 154 20.43 -23.01 -6.85
C ILE A 154 19.07 -22.31 -6.95
N THR A 155 18.07 -22.85 -6.26
CA THR A 155 16.74 -22.24 -6.19
C THR A 155 16.58 -21.52 -4.85
N THR A 156 16.30 -20.22 -4.93
CA THR A 156 15.93 -19.35 -3.81
C THR A 156 14.53 -18.79 -4.03
N TYR A 157 13.84 -18.43 -2.94
CA TYR A 157 12.46 -17.96 -3.00
C TYR A 157 12.31 -16.62 -2.28
N ASP A 158 11.80 -15.62 -2.98
CA ASP A 158 11.46 -14.32 -2.42
C ASP A 158 9.94 -14.12 -2.39
N TYR A 159 9.41 -13.66 -1.25
CA TYR A 159 7.98 -13.47 -1.03
C TYR A 159 7.66 -11.99 -0.82
N LEU A 160 6.73 -11.47 -1.63
CA LEU A 160 6.26 -10.09 -1.52
C LEU A 160 4.82 -10.05 -0.98
N ASN A 161 4.67 -9.48 0.22
CA ASN A 161 3.38 -9.35 0.90
C ASN A 161 3.04 -7.87 1.16
N SER A 162 1.76 -7.54 1.31
CA SER A 162 1.30 -6.18 1.65
C SER A 162 1.37 -5.86 3.16
N THR A 163 1.99 -6.73 3.96
CA THR A 163 2.16 -6.60 5.40
C THR A 163 3.22 -5.53 5.71
N PRO A 164 3.15 -4.80 6.84
CA PRO A 164 4.20 -3.85 7.22
C PRO A 164 5.57 -4.50 7.50
N SER A 165 5.64 -5.82 7.69
CA SER A 165 6.89 -6.56 7.86
C SER A 165 7.35 -7.16 6.53
N ILE A 166 8.61 -6.91 6.18
CA ILE A 166 9.28 -7.52 5.02
C ILE A 166 9.81 -8.94 5.30
N ARG A 167 9.80 -9.38 6.58
CA ARG A 167 10.40 -10.65 6.97
C ARG A 167 9.43 -11.80 6.68
N ASP A 168 9.90 -12.77 5.89
CA ASP A 168 9.24 -14.07 5.70
C ASP A 168 10.26 -15.17 6.04
N SER A 169 9.88 -16.09 6.92
CA SER A 169 10.76 -17.16 7.36
C SER A 169 10.99 -18.18 6.25
N ARG A 170 10.09 -18.29 5.27
CA ARG A 170 10.19 -19.24 4.14
C ARG A 170 11.30 -18.89 3.16
N ALA A 171 11.70 -17.62 3.09
CA ALA A 171 12.75 -17.16 2.19
C ALA A 171 14.16 -17.68 2.55
N ARG A 172 14.34 -18.25 3.76
CA ARG A 172 15.62 -18.82 4.19
C ARG A 172 15.96 -20.16 3.54
N VAL A 173 14.95 -20.85 2.98
CA VAL A 173 15.12 -22.18 2.39
C VAL A 173 15.90 -22.07 1.09
N VAL A 174 17.03 -22.77 1.00
CA VAL A 174 17.85 -22.90 -0.21
C VAL A 174 17.78 -24.34 -0.71
N LYS A 175 17.52 -24.50 -2.00
CA LYS A 175 17.55 -25.82 -2.66
C LYS A 175 18.72 -25.87 -3.64
N PHE A 176 19.52 -26.92 -3.52
CA PHE A 176 20.55 -27.27 -4.48
C PHE A 176 20.07 -28.47 -5.29
N ASN A 177 20.08 -28.35 -6.62
CA ASN A 177 19.80 -29.44 -7.54
C ASN A 177 20.99 -29.61 -8.50
N PHE A 178 21.44 -30.84 -8.70
CA PHE A 178 22.47 -31.19 -9.67
C PHE A 178 22.36 -32.66 -10.08
N LYS A 179 22.84 -33.00 -11.28
CA LYS A 179 22.88 -34.37 -11.78
C LYS A 179 24.12 -35.10 -11.29
N LEU A 180 24.00 -36.39 -10.93
CA LEU A 180 25.16 -37.17 -10.47
C LEU A 180 26.14 -37.49 -11.60
N THR A 181 25.66 -37.61 -12.83
CA THR A 181 26.46 -37.76 -14.05
C THR A 181 27.48 -36.65 -14.28
N GLN A 182 27.26 -35.46 -13.72
CA GLN A 182 28.16 -34.32 -13.87
C GLN A 182 29.29 -34.31 -12.83
N LEU A 183 29.24 -35.20 -11.84
CA LEU A 183 30.29 -35.38 -10.85
C LEU A 183 31.22 -36.52 -11.28
N GLU A 184 32.52 -36.34 -11.08
CA GLU A 184 33.54 -37.34 -11.37
C GLU A 184 33.56 -38.46 -10.31
N PHE A 185 32.51 -39.30 -10.31
CA PHE A 185 32.43 -40.46 -9.43
C PHE A 185 32.90 -41.74 -10.11
N ASP A 186 33.65 -42.54 -9.35
CA ASP A 186 33.88 -43.96 -9.67
C ASP A 186 32.59 -44.78 -9.42
N GLU A 187 32.48 -45.97 -10.01
CA GLU A 187 31.29 -46.83 -9.90
C GLU A 187 30.95 -47.12 -8.42
N HIS A 188 31.96 -47.49 -7.63
CA HIS A 188 31.80 -47.72 -6.20
C HIS A 188 31.39 -46.43 -5.45
N ALA A 189 31.94 -45.28 -5.84
CA ALA A 189 31.60 -44.00 -5.22
C ALA A 189 30.16 -43.59 -5.52
N ARG A 190 29.68 -43.81 -6.76
CA ARG A 190 28.31 -43.50 -7.18
C ARG A 190 27.28 -44.35 -6.44
N ASP A 191 27.48 -45.67 -6.38
CA ASP A 191 26.57 -46.57 -5.63
C ASP A 191 26.54 -46.20 -4.14
N LYS A 192 27.70 -45.94 -3.54
CA LYS A 192 27.78 -45.47 -2.15
C LYS A 192 27.04 -44.15 -1.95
N PHE A 193 27.20 -43.19 -2.87
CA PHE A 193 26.57 -41.88 -2.76
C PHE A 193 25.05 -41.95 -2.89
N ILE A 194 24.53 -42.75 -3.83
CA ILE A 194 23.09 -42.98 -4.00
C ILE A 194 22.49 -43.58 -2.72
N ARG A 195 23.15 -44.57 -2.12
CA ARG A 195 22.71 -45.18 -0.85
C ARG A 195 22.71 -44.17 0.31
N LEU A 196 23.67 -43.25 0.35
CA LEU A 196 23.73 -42.19 1.37
C LEU A 196 22.68 -41.09 1.15
N ALA A 197 22.42 -40.74 -0.11
CA ALA A 197 21.42 -39.73 -0.48
C ALA A 197 19.99 -40.19 -0.18
N GLY A 198 19.71 -41.49 -0.31
CA GLY A 198 18.41 -42.09 0.01
C GLY A 198 17.27 -41.40 -0.73
N GLN A 199 16.33 -40.81 0.01
CA GLN A 199 15.13 -40.15 -0.55
C GLN A 199 15.42 -38.84 -1.29
N ARG A 200 16.64 -38.30 -1.20
CA ARG A 200 17.01 -37.03 -1.84
C ARG A 200 17.40 -37.17 -3.32
N TYR A 201 17.68 -38.40 -3.74
CA TYR A 201 18.07 -38.73 -5.10
C TYR A 201 16.88 -39.29 -5.88
N ASN A 202 16.67 -38.78 -7.09
CA ASN A 202 15.68 -39.31 -8.02
C ASN A 202 16.36 -40.20 -9.07
N ALA A 203 15.99 -41.48 -9.11
CA ALA A 203 16.56 -42.45 -10.03
C ALA A 203 16.14 -42.24 -11.50
N ASP A 204 14.96 -41.65 -11.73
CA ASP A 204 14.43 -41.47 -13.08
C ASP A 204 15.11 -40.30 -13.82
N THR A 205 15.50 -39.26 -13.09
CA THR A 205 16.12 -38.04 -13.65
C THR A 205 17.61 -37.88 -13.32
N ASP A 206 18.19 -38.79 -12.53
CA ASP A 206 19.58 -38.73 -12.03
C ASP A 206 19.92 -37.45 -11.24
N GLU A 207 18.89 -36.80 -10.67
CA GLU A 207 19.02 -35.54 -9.95
C GLU A 207 19.03 -35.72 -8.43
N LEU A 208 19.93 -35.01 -7.77
CA LEU A 208 19.99 -34.93 -6.30
C LEU A 208 19.47 -33.57 -5.84
N THR A 209 18.45 -33.58 -4.98
CA THR A 209 17.94 -32.36 -4.33
C THR A 209 18.37 -32.27 -2.87
N LEU A 210 19.20 -31.29 -2.54
CA LEU A 210 19.56 -30.95 -1.16
C LEU A 210 18.81 -29.70 -0.72
N VAL A 211 18.20 -29.74 0.45
CA VAL A 211 17.46 -28.61 1.03
C VAL A 211 18.11 -28.20 2.34
N ALA A 212 18.43 -26.91 2.46
CA ALA A 212 18.89 -26.27 3.68
C ALA A 212 17.84 -25.22 4.10
N ASP A 213 17.44 -25.23 5.37
CA ASP A 213 16.43 -24.34 5.98
C ASP A 213 16.91 -23.86 7.36
#